data_AF-A0A3G6J820-F1
#
_entry.id   AF-A0A3G6J820-F1
#
_cell.length_a   1.000
_cell.length_b   1.000
_cell.length_c   1.000
_cell.angle_alpha   90.00
_cell.angle_beta   90.00
_cell.angle_gamma   90.00
#
_symmetry.space_group_name_H-M   'P 1'
#
loop_
_entity.id
_entity.type
_entity.pdbx_description
1 polymer ?
#
loop_
_entity_poly.entity_id
_entity_poly.type
_entity_poly.pdbx_seq_one_letter_code
_entity_poly.pdbx_strand_id
1 'polypeptide(L)'
;MAPLKPTFTDVHGRKVAAQMTHEGRTSRLTINELDENGEPTLLLCLNSYDATLLARACNLFVKHNFSVNFTDVNMMLSPEDKAQILGDEEELPRDKDTW
;
A
#
# COMPACT_ATOMS: atom_id res chain seq x y z
N MET A 1 20.97 4.28 24.03
CA MET A 1 20.49 3.86 22.70
C MET A 1 19.50 4.91 22.24
N ALA A 2 19.51 5.32 20.96
CA ALA A 2 18.53 6.30 20.47
C ALA A 2 17.13 5.67 20.45
N PRO A 3 16.06 6.41 20.82
CA PRO A 3 14.71 5.86 20.86
C PRO A 3 14.29 5.43 19.45
N LEU A 4 13.65 4.27 19.37
CA LEU A 4 13.16 3.72 18.12
C LEU A 4 12.01 4.58 17.59
N LYS A 5 12.16 5.12 16.38
CA LYS A 5 11.11 5.89 15.73
C LYS A 5 10.07 4.91 15.15
N PRO A 6 8.75 5.13 15.38
CA PRO A 6 7.73 4.30 14.76
C PRO A 6 7.78 4.42 13.23
N THR A 7 7.59 3.30 12.56
CA THR A 7 7.45 3.21 11.10
C THR A 7 6.04 3.62 10.69
N PHE A 8 5.03 3.20 11.44
CA PHE A 8 3.62 3.57 11.22
C PHE A 8 2.81 3.45 12.52
N THR A 9 1.56 3.89 12.45
CA THR A 9 0.57 3.77 13.52
C THR A 9 -0.58 2.89 13.03
N ASP A 10 -0.93 1.86 13.78
CA ASP A 10 -2.06 0.99 13.50
C ASP A 10 -3.39 1.73 13.72
N VAL A 11 -4.49 1.20 13.18
CA VAL A 11 -5.84 1.81 13.31
C VAL A 11 -6.30 1.97 14.76
N HIS A 12 -5.74 1.17 15.68
CA HIS A 12 -5.98 1.28 17.12
C HIS A 12 -5.06 2.27 17.85
N GLY A 13 -4.28 3.08 17.12
CA GLY A 13 -3.38 4.08 17.70
C GLY A 13 -2.04 3.54 18.21
N ARG A 14 -1.78 2.24 18.05
CA ARG A 14 -0.52 1.60 18.47
C ARG A 14 0.63 2.06 17.58
N LYS A 15 1.73 2.50 18.19
CA LYS A 15 2.96 2.87 17.49
C LYS A 15 3.72 1.60 17.13
N VAL A 16 4.01 1.39 15.86
CA VAL A 16 4.67 0.17 15.37
C VAL A 16 6.00 0.52 14.71
N ALA A 17 7.07 -0.18 15.07
CA ALA A 17 8.39 -0.08 14.47
C ALA A 17 8.75 -1.37 13.74
N ALA A 18 8.99 -1.26 12.43
CA ALA A 18 9.51 -2.33 11.60
C ALA A 18 11.02 -2.15 11.41
N GLN A 19 11.80 -3.17 11.74
CA GLN A 19 13.26 -3.11 11.72
C GLN A 19 13.86 -4.36 11.10
N MET A 20 14.90 -4.18 10.29
CA MET A 20 15.67 -5.29 9.78
C MET A 20 16.76 -5.66 10.79
N THR A 21 16.73 -6.88 11.29
CA THR A 21 17.76 -7.44 12.16
C THR A 21 18.60 -8.44 11.38
N HIS A 22 19.88 -8.53 11.72
CA HIS A 22 20.81 -9.45 11.09
C HIS A 22 21.34 -10.41 12.15
N GLU A 23 21.11 -11.70 11.94
CA GLU A 23 21.64 -12.77 12.79
C GLU A 23 22.52 -13.67 11.91
N GLY A 24 23.84 -13.43 11.97
CA GLY A 24 24.80 -14.11 11.12
C GLY A 24 24.57 -13.80 9.63
N ARG A 25 24.20 -14.83 8.85
CA ARG A 25 23.90 -14.71 7.41
C ARG A 25 22.41 -14.51 7.11
N THR A 26 21.56 -14.49 8.12
CA THR A 26 20.11 -14.42 7.94
C THR A 26 19.61 -13.04 8.33
N SER A 27 18.94 -12.35 7.41
CA SER A 27 18.19 -11.13 7.71
C SER A 27 16.76 -11.50 8.11
N ARG A 28 16.26 -10.87 9.16
CA ARG A 28 14.87 -10.97 9.60
C ARG A 28 14.26 -9.57 9.70
N LEU A 29 12.95 -9.50 9.52
CA LEU A 29 12.18 -8.29 9.77
C LEU A 29 11.46 -8.46 11.12
N THR A 30 11.79 -7.63 12.10
CA THR A 30 11.06 -7.56 13.36
C THR A 30 10.05 -6.43 13.30
N ILE A 31 8.83 -6.70 13.74
CA ILE A 31 7.77 -5.72 13.92
C ILE A 31 7.49 -5.66 15.41
N ASN A 32 7.69 -4.49 16.00
CA ASN A 32 7.55 -4.25 17.43
C ASN A 32 6.49 -3.19 17.67
N GLU A 33 5.68 -3.38 18.70
CA GLU A 33 4.89 -2.30 19.30
C GLU A 33 5.81 -1.46 20.18
N LEU A 34 5.70 -0.14 20.09
CA LEU A 34 6.40 0.78 20.99
C LEU A 34 5.42 1.25 22.06
N ASP A 35 5.79 1.07 23.31
CA ASP A 35 5.02 1.61 24.44
C ASP A 35 5.14 3.15 24.55
N GLU A 36 4.56 3.73 25.61
CA GLU A 36 4.60 5.18 25.85
C GLU A 36 6.02 5.72 26.08
N ASN A 37 6.95 4.87 26.52
CA ASN A 37 8.35 5.20 26.76
C ASN A 37 9.24 4.91 25.54
N GLY A 38 8.68 4.29 24.48
CA GLY A 38 9.40 3.87 23.29
C GLY A 38 10.11 2.52 23.42
N GLU A 39 9.79 1.74 24.46
CA GLU A 39 10.32 0.39 24.65
C GLU A 39 9.60 -0.59 23.71
N PRO A 40 10.36 -1.41 22.95
CA PRO A 40 9.80 -2.30 21.95
C PRO A 40 9.31 -3.62 22.57
N THR A 41 8.05 -3.98 22.28
CA THR A 41 7.51 -5.33 22.49
C THR A 41 7.38 -6.03 21.14
N LEU A 42 8.02 -7.20 20.98
CA LEU A 42 8.01 -7.94 19.72
C LEU A 42 6.61 -8.47 19.39
N LEU A 43 6.08 -8.09 18.23
CA LEU A 43 4.80 -8.60 17.70
C LEU A 43 5.03 -9.70 16.66
N LEU A 44 5.93 -9.47 15.69
CA LEU A 44 6.22 -10.41 14.62
C LEU A 44 7.72 -10.45 14.32
N CYS A 45 8.20 -11.63 13.94
CA CYS A 45 9.55 -11.84 13.42
C CYS A 45 9.43 -12.65 12.14
N LEU A 46 9.77 -12.02 11.02
CA LEU A 46 9.54 -12.57 9.68
C LEU A 46 10.86 -12.84 8.98
N ASN A 47 10.95 -13.97 8.29
CA ASN A 47 12.00 -14.18 7.29
C ASN A 47 11.58 -13.51 5.95
N SER A 48 12.43 -13.60 4.94
CA SER A 48 12.17 -13.00 3.62
C SER A 48 10.92 -13.56 2.91
N TYR A 49 10.63 -14.84 3.09
CA TYR A 49 9.47 -15.49 2.48
C TYR A 49 8.16 -14.97 3.09
N ASP A 50 8.06 -14.99 4.42
CA ASP A 50 6.87 -14.52 5.13
C ASP A 50 6.64 -13.02 4.95
N ALA A 51 7.71 -12.22 4.95
CA ALA A 51 7.64 -10.79 4.65
C ALA A 51 7.11 -10.52 3.24
N THR A 52 7.45 -11.36 2.26
CA THR A 52 6.93 -11.26 0.88
C THR A 52 5.42 -11.53 0.84
N LEU A 53 4.94 -12.53 1.58
CA LEU A 53 3.51 -12.83 1.65
C LEU A 53 2.73 -11.69 2.33
N LEU A 54 3.25 -11.14 3.44
CA LEU A 54 2.65 -9.98 4.10
C LEU A 54 2.57 -8.77 3.16
N ALA A 55 3.66 -8.46 2.44
CA ALA A 55 3.68 -7.37 1.48
C ALA A 55 2.64 -7.55 0.36
N ARG A 56 2.43 -8.78 -0.12
CA ARG A 56 1.38 -9.09 -1.11
C ARG A 56 -0.01 -8.86 -0.54
N ALA A 57 -0.28 -9.31 0.68
CA ALA A 57 -1.56 -9.09 1.35
C ALA A 57 -1.88 -7.59 1.53
N CYS A 58 -0.90 -6.81 1.99
CA CYS A 58 -1.05 -5.35 2.10
C CYS A 58 -1.33 -4.69 0.75
N ASN A 59 -0.59 -5.07 -0.31
CA ASN A 59 -0.83 -4.53 -1.64
C ASN A 59 -2.22 -4.87 -2.19
N LEU A 60 -2.71 -6.09 -1.97
CA LEU A 60 -4.05 -6.50 -2.37
C LEU A 60 -5.12 -5.68 -1.64
N PHE A 61 -4.97 -5.48 -0.32
CA PHE A 61 -5.88 -4.64 0.47
C PHE A 61 -5.92 -3.20 -0.05
N VAL A 62 -4.76 -2.61 -0.30
CA VAL A 62 -4.65 -1.23 -0.82
C VAL A 62 -5.34 -1.11 -2.18
N LYS A 63 -5.06 -2.03 -3.11
CA LYS A 63 -5.71 -2.06 -4.44
C LYS A 63 -7.22 -2.17 -4.34
N HIS A 64 -7.73 -3.06 -3.47
CA HIS A 64 -9.17 -3.21 -3.27
C HIS A 64 -9.83 -1.91 -2.81
N ASN A 65 -9.24 -1.22 -1.83
CA ASN A 65 -9.77 0.06 -1.35
C ASN A 65 -9.76 1.14 -2.44
N PHE A 66 -8.70 1.22 -3.25
CA PHE A 66 -8.68 2.16 -4.38
C PHE A 66 -9.70 1.81 -5.47
N SER A 67 -9.89 0.53 -5.81
CA SER A 67 -10.89 0.10 -6.79
C SER A 67 -12.33 0.39 -6.33
N VAL A 68 -12.63 0.17 -5.05
CA VAL A 68 -13.94 0.52 -4.46
C VAL A 68 -14.15 2.03 -4.53
N ASN A 69 -13.14 2.83 -4.14
CA ASN A 69 -13.22 4.29 -4.19
C ASN A 69 -13.40 4.82 -5.62
N PHE A 70 -12.77 4.24 -6.64
CA PHE A 70 -13.00 4.63 -8.04
C PHE A 70 -14.39 4.25 -8.55
N THR A 71 -14.96 3.15 -8.05
CA THR A 71 -16.34 2.74 -8.40
C THR A 71 -17.37 3.69 -7.79
N ASP A 72 -17.14 4.13 -6.55
CA ASP A 72 -17.95 5.16 -5.87
C ASP A 72 -17.83 6.54 -6.55
N VAL A 73 -16.61 6.96 -6.93
CA VAL A 73 -16.40 8.22 -7.66
C VAL A 73 -17.05 8.18 -9.06
N ASN A 74 -17.05 7.02 -9.74
CA ASN A 74 -17.75 6.85 -11.01
C ASN A 74 -19.30 6.84 -10.87
N MET A 75 -19.84 6.60 -9.67
CA MET A 75 -21.26 6.80 -9.38
C MET A 75 -21.64 8.26 -9.09
N MET A 76 -20.68 9.12 -8.76
CA MET A 76 -20.89 10.55 -8.48
C MET A 76 -20.71 11.48 -9.70
N LEU A 77 -20.20 10.97 -10.82
CA LEU A 77 -20.16 11.73 -12.06
C LEU A 77 -21.57 11.84 -12.65
N SER A 78 -22.04 13.07 -12.83
CA SER A 78 -23.28 13.33 -13.58
C SER A 78 -23.12 12.82 -15.02
N PRO A 79 -24.22 12.46 -15.72
CA PRO A 79 -24.15 11.94 -17.08
C PRO A 79 -23.34 12.82 -18.05
N GLU A 80 -23.31 14.13 -17.80
CA GLU A 80 -22.56 15.13 -18.56
C GLU A 80 -21.04 15.04 -18.37
N ASP A 81 -20.56 14.71 -17.16
CA ASP A 81 -19.12 14.55 -16.90
C ASP A 81 -18.58 13.23 -17.47
N LYS A 82 -19.42 12.19 -17.53
CA LYS A 82 -19.08 10.90 -18.17
C LYS A 82 -18.86 11.05 -19.67
N ALA A 83 -19.59 11.97 -20.32
CA ALA A 83 -19.45 12.23 -21.75
C ALA A 83 -18.14 12.97 -22.09
N GLN A 84 -17.66 13.86 -21.21
CA GLN A 84 -16.38 14.55 -21.42
C GLN A 84 -15.17 13.62 -21.29
N ILE A 85 -15.22 12.63 -20.40
CA ILE A 85 -14.12 11.67 -20.22
C ILE A 85 -14.07 10.66 -21.37
N LEU A 86 -15.23 10.25 -21.91
CA LEU A 86 -15.31 9.30 -23.03
C LEU A 86 -15.08 9.97 -24.40
N GLY A 87 -15.27 11.28 -24.51
CA GLY A 87 -15.05 12.06 -25.74
C GLY A 87 -13.59 12.31 -26.09
N ASP A 88 -12.64 12.03 -25.19
CA ASP A 88 -11.21 12.26 -25.41
C ASP A 88 -10.47 11.03 -26.00
N GLU A 89 -11.17 9.91 -26.22
CA GLU A 89 -10.60 8.69 -26.85
C GLU A 89 -10.87 8.59 -28.37
N GLU A 90 -11.53 9.58 -28.99
CA GLU A 90 -11.77 9.60 -30.43
C GLU A 90 -11.00 10.74 -31.12
N GLU A 91 -9.70 10.54 -31.35
CA GLU A 91 -8.97 11.03 -32.54
C GLU A 91 -7.51 10.52 -32.57
N LEU A 92 -7.32 9.19 -32.63
CA LEU A 92 -6.15 8.65 -33.32
C LEU A 92 -6.55 8.47 -34.79
N PRO A 93 -5.89 9.16 -35.74
CA PRO A 93 -6.22 9.02 -37.15
C PRO A 93 -6.02 7.57 -37.58
N ARG A 94 -7.12 6.90 -37.96
CA ARG A 94 -7.06 5.71 -38.79
C ARG A 94 -6.53 6.16 -40.14
N ASP A 95 -5.22 6.02 -40.33
CA ASP A 95 -4.58 6.13 -41.64
C ASP A 95 -5.29 5.14 -42.58
N LYS A 96 -6.19 5.68 -43.41
CA LYS A 96 -6.86 4.96 -44.48
C LYS A 96 -6.19 5.35 -45.78
N ASP A 97 -5.62 4.34 -46.42
CA ASP A 97 -5.37 4.24 -47.85
C ASP A 97 -4.30 5.16 -48.44
N THR A 98 -3.07 4.64 -48.54
CA THR A 98 -2.21 4.91 -49.70
C THR A 98 -2.24 3.69 -50.62
N TRP A 99 -2.56 3.96 -51.88
CA TRP A 99 -2.70 3.04 -53.01
C TRP A 99 -1.45 2.20 -53.30
#